data_AF-A0A353RA27-F1
#
_entry.id   AF-A0A353RA27-F1
#
_cell.length_a   1.000
_cell.length_b   1.000
_cell.length_c   1.000
_cell.angle_alpha   90.00
_cell.angle_beta   90.00
_cell.angle_gamma   90.00
#
_symmetry.space_group_name_H-M   'P 1'
#
loop_
_entity.id
_entity.type
_entity.pdbx_description
1 polymer ?
#
loop_
_entity_poly.entity_id
_entity_poly.type
_entity_poly.pdbx_seq_one_letter_code
_entity_poly.pdbx_strand_id
1 'polypeptide(L)'
;YTYPYRNEEDLTLSRILAERNLKLEKEVPGPLDNTYMTTNSLIEPSYRWVNYNNRQFVEIRGLWDVKNDFMGGPFVSHCFYDKANQNIIVLEAFVYAPKYPKRNYLRQVESIIYSFQWQNE
;
A
#
# COMPACT_ATOMS: atom_id res chain seq x y z
N TYR A 1 -2.16 -7.85 1.29
CA TYR A 1 -1.76 -8.59 2.51
C TYR A 1 -2.70 -8.23 3.65
N THR A 2 -2.62 -8.90 4.80
CA THR A 2 -3.45 -8.59 5.96
C THR A 2 -2.62 -8.43 7.23
N TYR A 3 -3.18 -7.73 8.22
CA TYR A 3 -2.69 -7.69 9.60
C TYR A 3 -3.86 -7.55 10.59
N PRO A 4 -3.71 -7.98 11.87
CA PRO A 4 -4.82 -7.94 12.83
C PRO A 4 -5.27 -6.51 13.15
N TYR A 5 -6.58 -6.32 13.28
CA TYR A 5 -7.16 -5.09 13.83
C TYR A 5 -7.37 -5.26 15.34
N ARG A 6 -6.81 -4.36 16.14
CA ARG A 6 -6.90 -4.37 17.61
C ARG A 6 -7.70 -3.18 18.11
N ASN A 7 -7.47 -2.01 17.54
CA ASN A 7 -8.13 -0.76 17.85
C ASN A 7 -7.94 0.25 16.70
N GLU A 8 -8.47 1.47 16.86
CA GLU A 8 -8.42 2.51 15.83
C GLU A 8 -6.99 2.95 15.45
N GLU A 9 -5.98 2.72 16.31
CA GLU A 9 -4.57 3.01 15.99
C GLU A 9 -4.08 2.18 14.80
N ASP A 10 -4.63 0.97 14.59
CA ASP A 10 -4.30 0.09 13.45
C ASP A 10 -4.74 0.65 12.09
N LEU A 11 -5.54 1.72 12.07
CA LEU A 11 -5.94 2.45 10.87
C LEU A 11 -5.16 3.76 10.67
N THR A 12 -4.28 4.14 11.59
CA THR A 12 -3.47 5.36 11.45
C THR A 12 -2.39 5.20 10.37
N LEU A 13 -2.00 6.32 9.75
CA LEU A 13 -0.94 6.33 8.71
C LEU A 13 0.35 5.67 9.20
N SER A 14 0.85 6.07 10.38
CA SER A 14 2.09 5.54 10.94
C SER A 14 2.05 4.03 11.13
N ARG A 15 0.92 3.51 11.63
CA ARG A 15 0.73 2.09 11.89
C ARG A 15 0.59 1.28 10.61
N ILE A 16 -0.16 1.78 9.63
CA ILE A 16 -0.28 1.15 8.30
C ILE A 16 1.10 1.10 7.61
N LEU A 17 1.87 2.18 7.64
CA LEU A 17 3.21 2.22 7.04
C LEU A 17 4.19 1.27 7.73
N ALA A 18 4.10 1.12 9.06
CA ALA A 18 4.91 0.15 9.79
C ALA A 18 4.60 -1.29 9.35
N GLU A 19 3.32 -1.67 9.27
CA GLU A 19 2.89 -2.98 8.79
C GLU A 19 3.25 -3.20 7.31
N ARG A 20 3.12 -2.16 6.48
CA ARG A 20 3.57 -2.16 5.08
C ARG A 20 5.06 -2.48 4.99
N ASN A 21 5.90 -1.73 5.67
CA ASN A 21 7.35 -1.91 5.61
C ASN A 21 7.78 -3.29 6.13
N LEU A 22 7.18 -3.79 7.21
CA LEU A 22 7.42 -5.14 7.71
C LEU A 22 7.07 -6.21 6.66
N LYS A 23 5.96 -6.03 5.94
CA LYS A 23 5.55 -6.97 4.89
C LYS A 23 6.48 -6.91 3.68
N LEU A 24 6.86 -5.71 3.24
CA LEU A 24 7.70 -5.53 2.05
C LEU A 24 9.14 -5.98 2.25
N GLU A 25 9.71 -5.74 3.44
CA GLU A 25 11.04 -6.24 3.79
C GLU A 25 11.11 -7.76 3.68
N LYS A 26 10.04 -8.45 4.09
CA LYS A 26 9.98 -9.91 4.08
C LYS A 26 9.67 -10.50 2.70
N GLU A 27 8.76 -9.86 1.94
CA GLU A 27 8.13 -10.49 0.77
C GLU A 27 8.54 -9.85 -0.57
N VAL A 28 9.22 -8.71 -0.57
CA VAL A 28 9.62 -7.98 -1.78
C VAL A 28 11.13 -7.67 -1.75
N PRO A 29 11.97 -8.69 -2.01
CA PRO A 29 13.42 -8.52 -2.05
C PRO A 29 13.84 -7.64 -3.25
N GLY A 30 14.91 -6.89 -3.06
CA GLY A 30 15.58 -6.17 -4.15
C GLY A 30 16.53 -7.07 -4.93
N PRO A 31 17.21 -6.51 -5.95
CA PRO A 31 18.07 -7.28 -6.86
C PRO A 31 19.40 -7.73 -6.22
N LEU A 32 19.81 -7.14 -5.10
CA LEU A 32 21.06 -7.44 -4.39
C LEU A 32 20.79 -7.99 -3.00
N ASP A 33 21.77 -8.68 -2.42
CA ASP A 33 21.69 -9.18 -1.05
C ASP A 33 21.44 -8.02 -0.06
N ASN A 34 20.56 -8.26 0.92
CA ASN A 34 20.18 -7.28 1.94
C ASN A 34 19.56 -5.98 1.38
N THR A 35 18.92 -6.07 0.20
CA THR A 35 18.06 -5.01 -0.36
C THR A 35 16.62 -5.48 -0.38
N TYR A 36 15.68 -4.56 -0.13
CA TYR A 36 14.25 -4.85 -0.08
C TYR A 36 13.42 -3.58 -0.24
N MET A 37 12.17 -3.71 -0.66
CA MET A 37 11.28 -2.56 -0.82
C MET A 37 10.86 -1.97 0.54
N THR A 38 10.77 -0.65 0.62
CA THR A 38 10.27 0.11 1.77
C THR A 38 9.51 1.36 1.30
N THR A 39 8.85 2.06 2.22
CA THR A 39 8.26 3.38 1.96
C THR A 39 9.35 4.44 1.97
N ASN A 40 9.34 5.36 0.98
CA ASN A 40 10.22 6.52 0.98
C ASN A 40 9.96 7.38 2.21
N SER A 41 11.02 7.74 2.94
CA SER A 41 10.92 8.49 4.20
C SER A 41 11.08 10.01 4.04
N LEU A 42 11.39 10.50 2.84
CA LEU A 42 11.61 11.92 2.58
C LEU A 42 10.31 12.67 2.30
N ILE A 43 9.34 12.00 1.70
CA ILE A 43 8.03 12.56 1.37
C ILE A 43 6.97 11.78 2.13
N GLU A 44 6.30 12.46 3.06
CA GLU A 44 5.20 11.85 3.80
C GLU A 44 4.08 11.43 2.85
N PRO A 45 3.64 10.16 2.89
CA PRO A 45 2.53 9.69 2.08
C PRO A 45 1.23 10.44 2.40
N SER A 46 0.43 10.75 1.38
CA SER A 46 -0.91 11.27 1.59
C SER A 46 -1.80 10.18 2.19
N TYR A 47 -2.68 10.56 3.11
CA TYR A 47 -3.63 9.69 3.79
C TYR A 47 -5.02 10.29 3.73
N ARG A 48 -6.04 9.51 3.32
CA ARG A 48 -7.43 9.97 3.34
C ARG A 48 -8.42 8.82 3.51
N TRP A 49 -9.55 9.12 4.14
CA TRP A 49 -10.72 8.24 4.10
C TRP A 49 -11.46 8.40 2.77
N VAL A 50 -11.88 7.28 2.19
CA VAL A 50 -12.60 7.21 0.93
C VAL A 50 -13.90 6.44 1.14
N ASN A 51 -15.01 7.02 0.68
CA ASN A 51 -16.29 6.34 0.53
C ASN A 51 -16.53 6.12 -0.97
N TYR A 52 -16.58 4.87 -1.41
CA TYR A 52 -16.75 4.53 -2.82
C TYR A 52 -17.46 3.18 -2.99
N ASN A 53 -18.51 3.14 -3.81
CA ASN A 53 -19.36 1.95 -4.01
C ASN A 53 -19.77 1.30 -2.68
N ASN A 54 -20.36 2.08 -1.76
CA ASN A 54 -20.80 1.65 -0.42
C ASN A 54 -19.71 1.08 0.50
N ARG A 55 -18.43 1.21 0.13
CA ARG A 55 -17.29 0.78 0.95
C ARG A 55 -16.58 1.99 1.52
N GLN A 56 -16.11 1.85 2.74
CA GLN A 56 -15.25 2.81 3.40
C GLN A 56 -13.86 2.20 3.59
N PHE A 57 -12.83 2.91 3.16
CA PHE A 57 -11.43 2.48 3.31
C PHE A 57 -10.50 3.67 3.43
N VAL A 58 -9.31 3.42 3.97
CA VAL A 58 -8.21 4.37 3.92
C VAL A 58 -7.49 4.21 2.59
N GLU A 59 -7.25 5.32 1.90
CA GLU A 59 -6.33 5.38 0.77
C GLU A 59 -5.02 6.07 1.20
N ILE A 60 -3.91 5.41 0.90
CA ILE A 60 -2.56 5.98 1.04
C ILE A 60 -1.93 6.08 -0.34
N ARG A 61 -1.28 7.21 -0.61
CA ARG A 61 -0.44 7.39 -1.81
C ARG A 61 0.92 7.91 -1.39
N GLY A 62 1.97 7.33 -1.93
CA GLY A 62 3.32 7.74 -1.59
C GLY A 62 4.33 7.23 -2.59
N LEU A 63 5.59 7.35 -2.21
CA LEU A 63 6.70 6.78 -2.94
C LEU A 63 7.26 5.58 -2.16
N TRP A 64 7.70 4.57 -2.88
CA TRP A 64 8.48 3.46 -2.36
C TRP A 64 9.89 3.54 -2.91
N ASP A 65 10.85 3.04 -2.14
CA ASP A 65 12.25 2.86 -2.53
C ASP A 65 12.68 1.43 -2.22
N VAL A 66 13.83 1.02 -2.74
CA VAL A 66 14.55 -0.17 -2.27
C VAL A 66 15.63 0.26 -1.29
N LYS A 67 15.61 -0.29 -0.08
CA LYS A 67 16.65 -0.06 0.92
C LYS A 67 18.00 -0.51 0.38
N ASN A 68 18.99 0.37 0.49
CA ASN A 68 20.36 0.17 0.00
C ASN A 68 20.49 0.06 -1.54
N ASP A 69 19.52 0.60 -2.28
CA ASP A 69 19.55 0.70 -3.74
C ASP A 69 18.85 2.01 -4.19
N PHE A 70 18.86 2.31 -5.50
CA PHE A 70 18.29 3.51 -6.12
C PHE A 70 16.96 3.24 -6.83
N MET A 71 16.42 2.03 -6.73
CA MET A 71 15.11 1.70 -7.29
C MET A 71 13.99 2.36 -6.46
N GLY A 72 12.98 2.89 -7.15
CA GLY A 72 11.84 3.52 -6.51
C GLY A 72 10.70 3.84 -7.48
N GLY A 73 9.58 4.28 -6.93
CA GLY A 73 8.40 4.65 -7.71
C GLY A 73 7.20 5.02 -6.85
N PRO A 74 6.05 5.34 -7.46
CA PRO A 74 4.82 5.62 -6.73
C PRO A 74 4.08 4.34 -6.36
N PHE A 75 3.31 4.42 -5.27
CA PHE A 75 2.31 3.42 -4.89
C PHE A 75 0.98 4.07 -4.49
N VAL A 76 -0.08 3.25 -4.54
CA VAL A 76 -1.39 3.52 -3.94
C VAL A 76 -1.80 2.26 -3.17
N SER A 77 -2.28 2.43 -1.94
CA SER A 77 -2.78 1.33 -1.11
C SER A 77 -4.18 1.64 -0.61
N HIS A 78 -5.06 0.64 -0.64
CA HIS A 78 -6.39 0.70 -0.02
C HIS A 78 -6.41 -0.23 1.20
N CYS A 79 -6.76 0.31 2.36
CA CYS A 79 -6.82 -0.41 3.62
C CYS A 79 -8.27 -0.50 4.09
N PHE A 80 -8.81 -1.72 4.09
CA PHE A 80 -10.17 -2.04 4.48
C PHE A 80 -10.18 -2.68 5.86
N TYR A 81 -11.10 -2.26 6.72
CA TYR A 81 -11.39 -3.00 7.95
C TYR A 81 -12.38 -4.13 7.65
N ASP A 82 -11.90 -5.37 7.69
CA ASP A 82 -12.72 -6.57 7.63
C ASP A 82 -13.27 -6.89 9.02
N LYS A 83 -14.53 -6.52 9.23
CA LYS A 83 -15.25 -6.75 10.50
C LYS A 83 -15.43 -8.23 10.82
N ALA A 84 -15.60 -9.07 9.80
CA ALA A 84 -15.89 -10.49 10.01
C ALA A 84 -14.67 -11.23 10.56
N ASN A 85 -13.48 -10.90 10.06
CA ASN A 85 -12.23 -11.55 10.44
C ASN A 85 -11.36 -10.73 11.42
N GLN A 86 -11.84 -9.58 11.88
CA GLN A 86 -11.12 -8.67 12.78
C GLN A 86 -9.70 -8.36 12.28
N ASN A 87 -9.59 -8.04 10.99
CA ASN A 87 -8.31 -7.74 10.37
C ASN A 87 -8.40 -6.50 9.47
N ILE A 88 -7.24 -5.94 9.14
CA ILE A 88 -7.10 -4.98 8.07
C ILE A 88 -6.63 -5.73 6.82
N ILE A 89 -7.35 -5.53 5.72
CA ILE A 89 -6.96 -6.00 4.39
C ILE A 89 -6.33 -4.83 3.64
N VAL A 90 -5.10 -4.99 3.22
CA VAL A 90 -4.40 -4.01 2.38
C VAL A 90 -4.25 -4.54 0.96
N LEU A 91 -4.83 -3.81 0.02
CA LEU A 91 -4.59 -3.95 -1.41
C LEU A 91 -3.55 -2.90 -1.80
N GLU A 92 -2.49 -3.32 -2.48
CA GLU A 92 -1.38 -2.44 -2.83
C GLU A 92 -1.09 -2.51 -4.31
N ALA A 93 -0.95 -1.34 -4.93
CA ALA A 93 -0.55 -1.16 -6.30
C ALA A 93 0.68 -0.24 -6.35
N PHE A 94 1.75 -0.68 -7.01
CA PHE A 94 2.96 0.12 -7.16
C PHE A 94 3.54 -0.04 -8.56
N VAL A 95 4.34 0.93 -9.01
CA VAL A 95 4.93 0.92 -10.35
C VAL A 95 6.43 1.17 -10.29
N TYR A 96 7.20 0.23 -10.84
CA TYR A 96 8.59 0.44 -11.23
C TYR A 96 8.67 0.65 -12.74
N ALA A 97 9.09 1.85 -13.16
CA ALA A 97 9.20 2.19 -14.59
C ALA A 97 10.22 3.31 -14.81
N PRO A 98 11.51 3.15 -14.45
CA PRO A 98 12.49 4.23 -14.32
C PRO A 98 12.59 5.14 -15.57
N LYS A 99 12.46 4.56 -16.76
CA LYS A 99 12.57 5.27 -18.05
C LYS A 99 11.31 6.00 -18.50
N TYR A 100 10.17 5.81 -17.81
CA TYR A 100 8.87 6.28 -18.31
C TYR A 100 8.11 7.15 -17.30
N PRO A 101 7.24 8.07 -17.79
CA PRO A 101 6.26 8.77 -16.97
C PRO A 101 5.30 7.79 -16.31
N LYS A 102 5.27 7.76 -14.97
CA LYS A 102 4.61 6.68 -14.20
C LYS A 102 3.12 6.92 -13.94
N ARG A 103 2.62 8.14 -14.17
CA ARG A 103 1.23 8.53 -13.86
C ARG A 103 0.20 7.59 -14.47
N ASN A 104 0.33 7.28 -15.77
CA ASN A 104 -0.66 6.46 -16.46
C ASN A 104 -0.55 4.98 -16.07
N TYR A 105 0.67 4.46 -15.87
CA TYR A 105 0.86 3.11 -15.34
C TYR A 105 0.27 2.95 -13.94
N LEU A 106 0.48 3.94 -13.07
CA LEU A 106 -0.09 3.94 -11.72
C LEU A 106 -1.61 3.92 -11.79
N ARG A 107 -2.22 4.76 -12.63
CA ARG A 107 -3.68 4.76 -12.84
C ARG A 107 -4.23 3.42 -13.31
N GLN A 108 -3.47 2.66 -14.13
CA GLN A 108 -3.89 1.34 -14.58
C GLN A 108 -3.92 0.34 -13.43
N VAL A 109 -2.84 0.22 -12.66
CA VAL A 109 -2.80 -0.72 -11.52
C VAL A 109 -3.72 -0.29 -10.38
N GLU A 110 -3.89 1.03 -10.18
CA GLU A 110 -4.86 1.59 -9.25
C GLU A 110 -6.30 1.19 -9.61
N SER A 111 -6.65 1.14 -10.90
CA SER A 111 -7.99 0.69 -11.32
C SER A 111 -8.33 -0.74 -10.88
N ILE A 112 -7.32 -1.60 -10.77
CA ILE A 112 -7.47 -2.99 -10.33
C ILE A 112 -7.87 -3.01 -8.85
N ILE A 113 -7.18 -2.28 -7.98
CA ILE A 113 -7.51 -2.27 -6.55
C ILE A 113 -8.86 -1.58 -6.27
N TYR A 114 -9.25 -0.59 -7.07
CA TYR A 114 -10.59 0.02 -7.00
C TYR A 114 -11.73 -0.94 -7.38
N SER A 115 -11.44 -1.94 -8.24
CA SER A 115 -12.40 -2.96 -8.64
C SER A 115 -12.61 -4.08 -7.62
N PHE A 116 -11.87 -4.08 -6.50
CA PHE A 116 -12.11 -5.03 -5.40
C PHE A 116 -13.58 -4.98 -4.97
N GLN A 117 -14.16 -6.13 -4.65
CA GLN A 117 -15.50 -6.27 -4.10
C GLN A 117 -15.52 -7.43 -3.12
N TRP A 118 -16.33 -7.32 -2.07
CA TRP A 118 -16.62 -8.45 -1.20
C TRP A 118 -17.52 -9.43 -1.96
N GLN A 119 -17.27 -10.74 -1.82
CA GLN A 119 -18.05 -11.75 -2.57
C GLN A 119 -19.52 -11.82 -2.13
N ASN A 120 -19.85 -11.38 -0.92
CA ASN A 120 -21.17 -11.55 -0.29
C ASN A 120 -21.70 -10.24 0.33
N GLU A 121 -21.57 -9.12 -0.38
CA GLU A 121 -22.33 -7.89 -0.09
C GLU A 121 -23.42 -7.65 -1.13
#